data_AF-A0A1J5K3Q3-F1
#
_entry.id   AF-A0A1J5K3Q3-F1
#
_cell.length_a   1.000
_cell.length_b   1.000
_cell.length_c   1.000
_cell.angle_alpha   90.00
_cell.angle_beta   90.00
_cell.angle_gamma   90.00
#
_symmetry.space_group_name_H-M   'P 1'
#
loop_
_entity.id
_entity.type
_entity.pdbx_description
1 polymer ?
#
loop_
_entity_poly.entity_id
_entity_poly.type
_entity_poly.pdbx_seq_one_letter_code
_entity_poly.pdbx_strand_id
1 'polypeptide(L)'
;MKLYTYGAHIKSRIDDNESHKHLCYQICSSPNKISIVIEEEKLDLQPFQRVLINIDIKHRLQNGEWENILVDAESKLGNELAEKLKKEKYLLGFEFDSTKIEELLNHKESGLRPEIKKAIDTIKKHHHNCELDEISNSVGISPEHFRRVFKDQVGITFKNYIKWQKIKRAISIKSKDQNIGLTDLAYESGFSDQAHMSKVFKQTFGHTPKEVSKKL
;
A
#
# COMPACT_ATOMS: atom_id res chain seq x y z
N MET A 1 5.15 -13.20 4.64
CA MET A 1 4.12 -12.20 4.23
C MET A 1 3.19 -12.86 3.23
N LYS A 2 1.88 -12.61 3.27
CA LYS A 2 0.92 -13.07 2.24
C LYS A 2 0.44 -11.88 1.43
N LEU A 3 0.64 -11.92 0.11
CA LEU A 3 0.09 -10.93 -0.81
C LEU A 3 -1.31 -11.34 -1.25
N TYR A 4 -2.17 -10.35 -1.43
CA TYR A 4 -3.52 -10.49 -1.96
C TYR A 4 -3.72 -9.56 -3.15
N THR A 5 -4.86 -9.70 -3.82
CA THR A 5 -5.17 -8.89 -5.01
C THR A 5 -5.17 -7.40 -4.68
N TYR A 6 -5.66 -7.01 -3.51
CA TYR A 6 -5.86 -5.64 -3.07
C TYR A 6 -5.18 -5.31 -1.74
N GLY A 7 -4.13 -6.04 -1.38
CA GLY A 7 -3.42 -5.75 -0.15
C GLY A 7 -2.34 -6.76 0.19
N ALA A 8 -1.82 -6.64 1.41
CA ALA A 8 -0.82 -7.54 1.96
C ALA A 8 -1.07 -7.76 3.44
N HIS A 9 -0.75 -8.95 3.92
CA HIS A 9 -0.76 -9.30 5.34
C HIS A 9 0.63 -9.74 5.77
N ILE A 10 1.19 -9.03 6.74
CA ILE A 10 2.56 -9.15 7.18
C ILE A 10 2.56 -9.40 8.68
N LYS A 11 3.05 -10.57 9.08
CA LYS A 11 3.36 -10.87 10.48
C LYS A 11 4.87 -10.99 10.60
N SER A 12 5.49 -10.07 11.31
CA SER A 12 6.94 -10.07 11.46
C SER A 12 7.35 -9.27 12.70
N ARG A 13 8.56 -9.58 13.19
CA ARG A 13 9.26 -8.66 14.05
C ARG A 13 9.77 -7.49 13.21
N ILE A 14 9.27 -6.30 13.52
CA ILE A 14 9.63 -5.03 12.88
C ILE A 14 10.56 -4.28 13.82
N ASP A 15 11.52 -3.61 13.22
CA ASP A 15 12.46 -2.72 13.87
C ASP A 15 12.62 -1.47 13.00
N ASP A 16 11.61 -0.59 13.05
CA ASP A 16 11.67 0.65 12.30
C ASP A 16 12.58 1.63 13.05
N ASN A 17 13.80 1.76 12.55
CA ASN A 17 14.71 2.80 13.05
C ASN A 17 14.30 4.20 12.57
N GLU A 18 13.63 4.29 11.42
CA GLU A 18 13.22 5.53 10.77
C GLU A 18 11.72 5.55 10.48
N SER A 19 11.10 6.74 10.54
CA SER A 19 9.70 6.90 10.15
C SER A 19 9.51 6.73 8.65
N HIS A 20 8.39 6.16 8.26
CA HIS A 20 8.03 5.86 6.88
C HIS A 20 6.54 6.16 6.64
N LYS A 21 6.05 6.01 5.39
CA LYS A 21 4.64 6.27 5.05
C LYS A 21 4.18 5.44 3.86
N HIS A 22 2.95 4.97 3.92
CA HIS A 22 2.41 4.07 2.90
C HIS A 22 1.61 4.81 1.83
N LEU A 23 1.60 4.22 0.64
CA LEU A 23 0.70 4.62 -0.46
C LEU A 23 -0.64 3.88 -0.42
N CYS A 24 -0.95 3.25 0.72
CA CYS A 24 -2.12 2.44 1.00
C CYS A 24 -2.51 2.63 2.48
N TYR A 25 -3.70 2.18 2.87
CA TYR A 25 -4.08 2.17 4.29
C TYR A 25 -3.30 1.08 5.02
N GLN A 26 -3.07 1.28 6.31
CA GLN A 26 -2.42 0.29 7.15
C GLN A 26 -3.27 0.03 8.39
N ILE A 27 -3.55 -1.23 8.67
CA ILE A 27 -4.07 -1.68 9.95
C ILE A 27 -2.93 -2.41 10.65
N CYS A 28 -2.54 -1.95 11.83
CA CYS A 28 -1.47 -2.56 12.61
C CYS A 28 -1.91 -2.91 14.04
N SER A 29 -1.43 -4.03 14.55
CA SER A 29 -1.59 -4.45 15.95
C SER A 29 -0.40 -5.29 16.41
N SER A 30 -0.21 -5.37 17.72
CA SER A 30 0.83 -6.20 18.34
C SER A 30 0.22 -7.09 19.42
N PRO A 31 0.67 -8.35 19.61
CA PRO A 31 0.28 -9.15 20.78
C PRO A 31 0.87 -8.60 22.09
N ASN A 32 1.81 -7.66 22.02
CA ASN A 32 2.50 -7.10 23.17
C ASN A 32 2.05 -5.66 23.43
N LYS A 33 2.23 -5.21 24.67
CA LYS A 33 2.15 -3.77 25.00
C LYS A 33 3.35 -3.07 24.36
N ILE A 34 3.08 -2.24 23.36
CA ILE A 34 4.10 -1.56 22.56
C ILE A 34 3.62 -0.14 22.23
N SER A 35 4.44 0.67 21.59
CA SER A 35 4.00 1.97 21.09
C SER A 35 4.28 2.16 19.61
N ILE A 36 3.50 3.06 19.02
CA ILE A 36 3.67 3.56 17.67
C ILE A 36 3.86 5.07 17.73
N VAL A 37 4.72 5.60 16.87
CA VAL A 37 4.82 7.06 16.67
C VAL A 37 4.11 7.38 15.37
N ILE A 38 3.12 8.28 15.39
CA ILE A 38 2.41 8.77 14.21
C ILE A 38 2.63 10.28 14.14
N GLU A 39 3.27 10.74 13.07
CA GLU A 39 3.85 12.08 12.94
C GLU A 39 4.77 12.41 14.12
N GLU A 40 4.27 13.18 15.10
CA GLU A 40 4.98 13.60 16.30
C GLU A 40 4.35 13.03 17.58
N GLU A 41 3.27 12.27 17.45
CA GLU A 41 2.48 11.72 18.57
C GLU A 41 2.93 10.28 18.86
N LYS A 42 3.26 10.00 20.13
CA LYS A 42 3.50 8.63 20.61
C LYS A 42 2.22 8.06 21.20
N LEU A 43 1.82 6.88 20.73
CA LEU A 43 0.65 6.16 21.20
C LEU A 43 1.07 4.83 21.81
N ASP A 44 0.78 4.64 23.10
CA ASP A 44 0.98 3.36 23.77
C ASP A 44 -0.25 2.46 23.54
N LEU A 45 -0.03 1.29 22.97
CA LEU A 45 -1.07 0.33 22.60
C LEU A 45 -1.16 -0.79 23.63
N GLN A 46 -2.39 -1.19 23.96
CA GLN A 46 -2.64 -2.44 24.67
C GLN A 46 -2.45 -3.63 23.71
N PRO A 47 -2.17 -4.84 24.25
CA PRO A 47 -2.17 -6.06 23.45
C PRO A 47 -3.39 -6.18 22.53
N PHE A 48 -3.14 -6.48 21.26
CA PHE A 48 -4.11 -6.60 20.18
C PHE A 48 -4.92 -5.33 19.85
N GLN A 49 -4.62 -4.20 20.49
CA GLN A 49 -5.23 -2.94 20.13
C GLN A 49 -4.78 -2.54 18.73
N ARG A 50 -5.76 -2.39 17.84
CA ARG A 50 -5.53 -2.04 16.44
C ARG A 50 -5.48 -0.54 16.24
N VAL A 51 -4.61 -0.13 15.35
CA VAL A 51 -4.58 1.22 14.80
C VAL A 51 -4.78 1.12 13.30
N LEU A 52 -5.77 1.86 12.79
CA LEU A 52 -5.93 2.11 11.37
C LEU A 52 -5.25 3.43 11.06
N ILE A 53 -4.28 3.44 10.14
CA ILE A 53 -3.50 4.60 9.72
C ILE A 53 -3.92 4.99 8.31
N ASN A 54 -4.15 6.28 8.10
CA ASN A 54 -4.51 6.84 6.81
C ASN A 54 -3.33 6.79 5.82
N ILE A 55 -3.62 6.98 4.54
CA ILE A 55 -2.62 6.99 3.48
C ILE A 55 -1.72 8.21 3.62
N ASP A 56 -0.44 8.04 3.29
CA ASP A 56 0.58 9.10 3.28
C ASP A 56 0.85 9.74 4.66
N ILE A 57 0.48 9.05 5.74
CA ILE A 57 0.79 9.46 7.12
C ILE A 57 2.13 8.90 7.55
N LYS A 58 3.01 9.79 8.02
CA LYS A 58 4.32 9.40 8.53
C LYS A 58 4.15 8.70 9.87
N HIS A 59 4.71 7.51 10.01
CA HIS A 59 4.65 6.77 11.26
C HIS A 59 5.88 5.87 11.43
N ARG A 60 6.05 5.31 12.62
CA ARG A 60 7.14 4.41 12.98
C ARG A 60 6.67 3.41 14.01
N LEU A 61 6.76 2.12 13.68
CA LEU A 61 6.45 1.04 14.61
C LEU A 61 7.66 0.81 15.51
N GLN A 62 7.48 0.79 16.84
CA GLN A 62 8.61 0.44 17.71
C GLN A 62 9.00 -1.04 17.56
N ASN A 63 10.23 -1.36 17.96
CA ASN A 63 10.77 -2.71 17.92
C ASN A 63 9.84 -3.70 18.65
N GLY A 64 9.33 -4.67 17.90
CA GLY A 64 8.46 -5.70 18.44
C GLY A 64 7.79 -6.54 17.37
N GLU A 65 6.93 -7.43 17.82
CA GLU A 65 6.11 -8.26 16.93
C GLU A 65 4.89 -7.48 16.48
N TRP A 66 4.70 -7.39 15.17
CA TRP A 66 3.58 -6.68 14.57
C TRP A 66 2.84 -7.56 13.55
N GLU A 67 1.53 -7.41 13.56
CA GLU A 67 0.64 -7.77 12.47
C GLU A 67 0.28 -6.50 11.72
N ASN A 68 0.64 -6.43 10.43
CA ASN A 68 0.35 -5.32 9.54
C ASN A 68 -0.49 -5.80 8.37
N ILE A 69 -1.53 -5.06 8.07
CA ILE A 69 -2.42 -5.30 6.94
C ILE A 69 -2.41 -4.03 6.09
N LEU A 70 -1.85 -4.13 4.90
CA LEU A 70 -1.84 -3.06 3.93
C LEU A 70 -3.05 -3.24 3.01
N VAL A 71 -3.84 -2.18 2.83
CA VAL A 71 -5.10 -2.22 2.09
C VAL A 71 -5.06 -1.20 0.96
N ASP A 72 -5.19 -1.68 -0.28
CA ASP A 72 -5.23 -0.83 -1.46
C ASP A 72 -6.43 0.12 -1.38
N ALA A 73 -6.19 1.37 -1.73
CA ALA A 73 -7.22 2.40 -1.68
C ALA A 73 -8.38 2.15 -2.67
N GLU A 74 -8.14 1.46 -3.79
CA GLU A 74 -9.17 1.10 -4.78
C GLU A 74 -10.01 -0.14 -4.43
N SER A 75 -9.75 -0.74 -3.27
CA SER A 75 -10.44 -1.96 -2.84
C SER A 75 -11.71 -1.64 -2.10
N LYS A 76 -12.60 -2.63 -1.97
CA LYS A 76 -13.83 -2.46 -1.19
C LYS A 76 -13.53 -2.08 0.25
N LEU A 77 -12.61 -2.80 0.89
CA LEU A 77 -12.16 -2.46 2.23
C LEU A 77 -11.51 -1.07 2.26
N GLY A 78 -10.70 -0.72 1.26
CA GLY A 78 -10.07 0.61 1.16
C GLY A 78 -11.09 1.76 1.22
N ASN A 79 -12.22 1.62 0.53
CA ASN A 79 -13.29 2.61 0.58
C ASN A 79 -14.01 2.62 1.94
N GLU A 80 -14.27 1.47 2.53
CA GLU A 80 -14.82 1.39 3.90
C GLU A 80 -13.89 2.06 4.93
N LEU A 81 -12.57 1.89 4.77
CA LEU A 81 -11.57 2.54 5.62
C LEU A 81 -11.53 4.05 5.38
N ALA A 82 -11.65 4.51 4.13
CA ALA A 82 -11.73 5.92 3.77
C ALA A 82 -12.91 6.61 4.48
N GLU A 83 -14.09 6.00 4.43
CA GLU A 83 -15.31 6.53 5.06
C GLU A 83 -15.20 6.58 6.59
N LYS A 84 -14.53 5.59 7.20
CA LYS A 84 -14.29 5.57 8.65
C LYS A 84 -13.27 6.64 9.06
N LEU A 85 -12.13 6.72 8.36
CA LEU A 85 -11.06 7.67 8.65
C LEU A 85 -11.49 9.11 8.39
N LYS A 86 -12.29 9.35 7.35
CA LYS A 86 -12.60 10.70 6.85
C LYS A 86 -11.31 11.50 6.62
N LYS A 87 -11.08 12.54 7.43
CA LYS A 87 -9.87 13.39 7.39
C LYS A 87 -8.89 13.10 8.53
N GLU A 88 -9.18 12.12 9.38
CA GLU A 88 -8.33 11.75 10.51
C GLU A 88 -7.04 11.06 10.02
N LYS A 89 -5.95 11.28 10.77
CA LYS A 89 -4.65 10.65 10.49
C LYS A 89 -4.69 9.16 10.81
N TYR A 90 -5.41 8.78 11.86
CA TYR A 90 -5.55 7.40 12.31
C TYR A 90 -6.84 7.22 13.14
N LEU A 91 -7.24 5.97 13.33
CA LEU A 91 -8.26 5.55 14.29
C LEU A 91 -7.67 4.50 15.23
N LEU A 92 -7.82 4.72 16.53
CA LEU A 92 -7.42 3.77 17.57
C LEU A 92 -8.59 2.85 17.92
N GLY A 93 -8.32 1.57 18.15
CA GLY A 93 -9.35 0.57 18.45
C GLY A 93 -10.18 0.18 17.23
N PHE A 94 -9.61 0.27 16.03
CA PHE A 94 -10.31 -0.13 14.80
C PHE A 94 -10.62 -1.63 14.81
N GLU A 95 -11.90 -1.98 14.77
CA GLU A 95 -12.35 -3.36 14.72
C GLU A 95 -12.71 -3.78 13.29
N PHE A 96 -12.20 -4.94 12.89
CA PHE A 96 -12.66 -5.66 11.71
C PHE A 96 -12.46 -7.17 11.93
N ASP A 97 -13.21 -7.98 11.18
CA ASP A 97 -13.14 -9.43 11.27
C ASP A 97 -11.86 -9.94 10.57
N SER A 98 -10.84 -10.23 11.37
CA SER A 98 -9.55 -10.75 10.87
C SER A 98 -9.65 -12.14 10.24
N THR A 99 -10.73 -12.89 10.49
CA THR A 99 -10.94 -14.20 9.83
C THR A 99 -11.27 -14.04 8.35
N LYS A 100 -11.76 -12.87 7.95
CA LYS A 100 -12.15 -12.53 6.57
C LYS A 100 -11.08 -11.76 5.80
N ILE A 101 -9.84 -11.66 6.30
CA ILE A 101 -8.76 -10.91 5.62
C ILE A 101 -8.61 -11.33 4.16
N GLU A 102 -8.62 -12.63 3.89
CA GLU A 102 -8.45 -13.15 2.52
C GLU A 102 -9.63 -12.79 1.61
N GLU A 103 -10.85 -12.84 2.12
CA GLU A 103 -12.04 -12.36 1.41
C GLU A 103 -11.88 -10.86 1.14
N LEU A 104 -11.73 -10.05 2.19
CA LEU A 104 -11.67 -8.59 2.13
C LEU A 104 -10.57 -8.05 1.21
N LEU A 105 -9.38 -8.64 1.25
CA LEU A 105 -8.23 -8.21 0.43
C LEU A 105 -8.26 -8.77 -1.00
N ASN A 106 -9.26 -9.56 -1.38
CA ASN A 106 -9.46 -10.01 -2.75
C ASN A 106 -10.68 -9.37 -3.43
N HIS A 107 -11.53 -8.64 -2.70
CA HIS A 107 -12.69 -7.98 -3.27
C HIS A 107 -12.37 -6.59 -3.87
N LYS A 108 -12.67 -6.44 -5.16
CA LYS A 108 -12.65 -5.15 -5.86
C LYS A 108 -13.79 -4.27 -5.37
N GLU A 109 -13.57 -2.96 -5.36
CA GLU A 109 -14.67 -2.02 -5.14
C GLU A 109 -15.73 -2.12 -6.24
N SER A 110 -17.00 -2.12 -5.82
CA SER A 110 -18.15 -1.93 -6.69
C SER A 110 -18.59 -0.47 -6.64
N GLY A 111 -18.53 0.25 -7.76
CA GLY A 111 -19.02 1.64 -7.82
C GLY A 111 -18.09 2.64 -8.48
N LEU A 112 -16.87 2.24 -8.87
CA LEU A 112 -15.98 3.10 -9.64
C LEU A 112 -16.63 3.54 -10.95
N ARG A 113 -16.49 4.84 -11.26
CA ARG A 113 -16.81 5.39 -12.59
C ARG A 113 -16.22 4.53 -13.71
N PRO A 114 -16.97 4.21 -14.79
CA PRO A 114 -16.52 3.29 -15.85
C PRO A 114 -15.14 3.62 -16.45
N GLU A 115 -14.84 4.90 -16.65
CA GLU A 115 -13.58 5.41 -17.14
C GLU A 115 -12.42 5.16 -16.16
N ILE A 116 -12.66 5.28 -14.85
CA ILE A 116 -11.66 5.00 -13.82
C ILE A 116 -11.42 3.49 -13.72
N LYS A 117 -12.49 2.70 -13.77
CA LYS A 117 -12.39 1.24 -13.83
C LYS A 117 -11.58 0.79 -15.04
N LYS A 118 -11.88 1.35 -16.23
CA LYS A 118 -11.15 1.06 -17.47
C LYS A 118 -9.68 1.47 -17.34
N ALA A 119 -9.38 2.65 -16.79
CA ALA A 119 -8.01 3.10 -16.57
C ALA A 119 -7.23 2.16 -15.65
N ILE A 120 -7.80 1.77 -14.51
CA ILE A 120 -7.22 0.78 -13.58
C ILE A 120 -6.94 -0.55 -14.29
N ASP A 121 -7.91 -1.06 -15.04
CA ASP A 121 -7.77 -2.32 -15.76
C ASP A 121 -6.70 -2.22 -16.87
N THR A 122 -6.57 -1.07 -17.53
CA THR A 122 -5.47 -0.78 -18.47
C THR A 122 -4.12 -0.78 -17.76
N ILE A 123 -3.97 -0.06 -16.65
CA ILE A 123 -2.71 0.01 -15.88
C ILE A 123 -2.27 -1.40 -15.43
N LYS A 124 -3.20 -2.22 -14.94
CA LYS A 124 -2.90 -3.58 -14.48
C LYS A 124 -2.41 -4.51 -15.60
N LYS A 125 -2.82 -4.26 -16.84
CA LYS A 125 -2.37 -5.01 -18.02
C LYS A 125 -1.05 -4.49 -18.58
N HIS A 126 -0.70 -3.23 -18.32
CA HIS A 126 0.49 -2.61 -18.88
C HIS A 126 1.69 -2.90 -17.98
N HIS A 127 2.72 -3.49 -18.59
CA HIS A 127 3.95 -3.86 -17.88
C HIS A 127 4.96 -2.71 -17.77
N HIS A 128 4.67 -1.53 -18.33
CA HIS A 128 5.57 -0.39 -18.43
C HIS A 128 5.02 0.86 -17.71
N ASN A 129 5.81 1.93 -17.72
CA ASN A 129 5.41 3.24 -17.19
C ASN A 129 4.11 3.70 -17.85
N CYS A 130 3.04 3.82 -17.08
CA CYS A 130 1.81 4.45 -17.55
C CYS A 130 1.87 5.95 -17.26
N GLU A 131 1.80 6.78 -18.30
CA GLU A 131 1.73 8.23 -18.14
C GLU A 131 0.29 8.70 -17.95
N LEU A 132 0.12 9.84 -17.27
CA LEU A 132 -1.21 10.40 -16.98
C LEU A 132 -1.95 10.72 -18.28
N ASP A 133 -1.25 11.32 -19.24
CA ASP A 133 -1.82 11.77 -20.50
C ASP A 133 -2.24 10.58 -21.36
N GLU A 134 -1.41 9.54 -21.44
CA GLU A 134 -1.75 8.29 -22.14
C GLU A 134 -3.00 7.63 -21.58
N ILE A 135 -3.07 7.45 -20.26
CA ILE A 135 -4.19 6.78 -19.61
C ILE A 135 -5.47 7.61 -19.72
N SER A 136 -5.40 8.92 -19.46
CA SER A 136 -6.55 9.81 -19.55
C SER A 136 -7.11 9.88 -20.98
N ASN A 137 -6.25 10.01 -22.00
CA ASN A 137 -6.64 9.97 -23.40
C ASN A 137 -7.28 8.63 -23.79
N SER A 138 -6.75 7.50 -23.29
CA SER A 138 -7.30 6.16 -23.57
C SER A 138 -8.73 5.93 -23.03
N VAL A 139 -9.14 6.74 -22.06
CA VAL A 139 -10.49 6.73 -21.46
C VAL A 139 -11.32 7.95 -21.82
N GLY A 140 -10.82 8.80 -22.74
CA GLY A 140 -11.60 9.88 -23.35
C GLY A 140 -11.87 11.08 -22.46
N ILE A 141 -11.02 11.36 -21.47
CA ILE A 141 -11.16 12.53 -20.59
C ILE A 141 -9.85 13.31 -20.49
N SER A 142 -9.94 14.63 -20.24
CA SER A 142 -8.73 15.45 -20.12
C SER A 142 -7.85 15.01 -18.94
N PRO A 143 -6.52 15.19 -19.00
CA PRO A 143 -5.62 14.81 -17.92
C PRO A 143 -5.95 15.48 -16.58
N GLU A 144 -6.40 16.74 -16.61
CA GLU A 144 -6.83 17.48 -15.43
C GLU A 144 -8.09 16.87 -14.81
N HIS A 145 -9.12 16.59 -15.64
CA HIS A 145 -10.34 15.95 -15.17
C HIS A 145 -10.05 14.55 -14.63
N PHE A 146 -9.25 13.76 -15.35
CA PHE A 146 -8.81 12.43 -14.92
C PHE A 146 -8.13 12.48 -13.56
N ARG A 147 -7.17 13.40 -13.37
CA ARG A 147 -6.44 13.52 -12.11
C ARG A 147 -7.36 13.76 -10.93
N ARG A 148 -8.33 14.66 -11.09
CA ARG A 148 -9.32 14.99 -10.04
C ARG A 148 -10.21 13.79 -9.73
N VAL A 149 -10.82 13.21 -10.76
CA VAL A 149 -11.78 12.11 -10.61
C VAL A 149 -11.10 10.84 -10.12
N PHE A 150 -9.90 10.53 -10.61
CA PHE A 150 -9.14 9.37 -10.17
C PHE A 150 -8.81 9.49 -8.68
N LYS A 151 -8.33 10.64 -8.22
CA LYS A 151 -8.04 10.85 -6.79
C LYS A 151 -9.31 10.73 -5.93
N ASP A 152 -10.41 11.28 -6.40
CA ASP A 152 -11.71 11.21 -5.72
C ASP A 152 -12.23 9.76 -5.60
N GLN A 153 -12.16 8.99 -6.68
CA GLN A 153 -12.70 7.61 -6.73
C GLN A 153 -11.76 6.56 -6.13
N VAL A 154 -10.44 6.80 -6.17
CA VAL A 154 -9.41 5.83 -5.75
C VAL A 154 -8.76 6.22 -4.42
N GLY A 155 -9.02 7.42 -3.90
CA GLY A 155 -8.44 7.95 -2.66
C GLY A 155 -6.99 8.44 -2.77
N ILE A 156 -6.24 8.02 -3.80
CA ILE A 156 -4.84 8.44 -4.03
C ILE A 156 -4.63 9.04 -5.40
N THR A 157 -3.58 9.87 -5.52
CA THR A 157 -3.20 10.42 -6.83
C THR A 157 -2.77 9.30 -7.78
N PHE A 158 -3.03 9.48 -9.08
CA PHE A 158 -2.58 8.56 -10.13
C PHE A 158 -1.08 8.23 -10.02
N LYS A 159 -0.23 9.23 -9.76
CA LYS A 159 1.22 9.03 -9.60
C LYS A 159 1.56 8.11 -8.41
N ASN A 160 0.86 8.26 -7.29
CA ASN A 160 1.05 7.39 -6.13
C ASN A 160 0.49 5.99 -6.40
N TYR A 161 -0.64 5.90 -7.11
CA TYR A 161 -1.19 4.63 -7.56
C TYR A 161 -0.20 3.83 -8.42
N ILE A 162 0.38 4.46 -9.45
CA ILE A 162 1.40 3.82 -10.30
C ILE A 162 2.61 3.36 -9.47
N LYS A 163 3.12 4.20 -8.55
CA LYS A 163 4.21 3.80 -7.65
C LYS A 163 3.85 2.59 -6.80
N TRP A 164 2.64 2.54 -6.27
CA TRP A 164 2.15 1.40 -5.49
C TRP A 164 2.04 0.11 -6.33
N GLN A 165 1.51 0.20 -7.56
CA GLN A 165 1.44 -0.96 -8.46
C GLN A 165 2.83 -1.52 -8.81
N LYS A 166 3.81 -0.64 -9.06
CA LYS A 166 5.21 -1.06 -9.30
C LYS A 166 5.80 -1.80 -8.10
N ILE A 167 5.55 -1.29 -6.89
CA ILE A 167 5.97 -1.94 -5.65
C ILE A 167 5.33 -3.32 -5.49
N LYS A 168 4.01 -3.43 -5.66
CA LYS A 168 3.31 -4.72 -5.59
C LYS A 168 3.88 -5.72 -6.60
N ARG A 169 4.19 -5.26 -7.81
CA ARG A 169 4.82 -6.07 -8.85
C ARG A 169 6.22 -6.52 -8.43
N ALA A 170 7.05 -5.62 -7.88
CA ALA A 170 8.37 -5.98 -7.37
C ALA A 170 8.29 -7.08 -6.29
N ILE A 171 7.34 -6.97 -5.36
CA ILE A 171 7.13 -8.02 -4.35
C ILE A 171 6.69 -9.33 -4.99
N SER A 172 5.73 -9.27 -5.94
CA SER A 172 5.26 -10.47 -6.65
C SER A 172 6.39 -11.17 -7.40
N ILE A 173 7.21 -10.43 -8.15
CA ILE A 173 8.37 -10.97 -8.87
C ILE A 173 9.36 -11.57 -7.87
N LYS A 174 9.74 -10.84 -6.82
CA LYS A 174 10.71 -11.31 -5.82
C LYS A 174 10.23 -12.54 -5.04
N SER A 175 8.92 -12.67 -4.83
CA SER A 175 8.32 -13.84 -4.19
C SER A 175 8.37 -15.09 -5.07
N LYS A 176 8.39 -14.93 -6.41
CA LYS A 176 8.50 -16.02 -7.38
C LYS A 176 9.96 -16.39 -7.68
N ASP A 177 10.85 -15.41 -7.65
CA ASP A 177 12.29 -15.60 -7.84
C ASP A 177 13.07 -14.84 -6.75
N GLN A 178 13.50 -15.59 -5.72
CA GLN A 178 14.30 -15.03 -4.62
C GLN A 178 15.73 -14.64 -5.05
N ASN A 179 16.21 -15.10 -6.21
CA ASN A 179 17.57 -14.87 -6.68
C ASN A 179 17.69 -13.73 -7.70
N ILE A 180 16.57 -13.18 -8.19
CA ILE A 180 16.58 -12.04 -9.11
C ILE A 180 17.43 -10.89 -8.57
N GLY A 181 18.30 -10.36 -9.43
CA GLY A 181 19.13 -9.19 -9.16
C GLY A 181 18.27 -7.96 -8.90
N LEU A 182 18.74 -7.06 -8.02
CA LEU A 182 17.96 -5.86 -7.68
C LEU A 182 17.80 -4.90 -8.87
N THR A 183 18.77 -4.87 -9.78
CA THR A 183 18.70 -4.12 -11.04
C THR A 183 17.59 -4.66 -11.93
N ASP A 184 17.59 -5.98 -12.19
CA ASP A 184 16.57 -6.62 -13.04
C ASP A 184 15.20 -6.51 -12.39
N LEU A 185 15.10 -6.70 -11.08
CA LEU A 185 13.87 -6.50 -10.33
C LEU A 185 13.31 -5.08 -10.52
N ALA A 186 14.17 -4.05 -10.51
CA ALA A 186 13.75 -2.68 -10.73
C ALA A 186 13.15 -2.51 -12.14
N TYR A 187 13.85 -2.97 -13.17
CA TYR A 187 13.38 -2.86 -14.55
C TYR A 187 12.09 -3.67 -14.78
N GLU A 188 12.06 -4.92 -14.35
CA GLU A 188 10.91 -5.82 -14.50
C GLU A 188 9.69 -5.33 -13.71
N SER A 189 9.87 -4.59 -12.62
CA SER A 189 8.76 -3.99 -11.89
C SER A 189 8.37 -2.58 -12.39
N GLY A 190 9.09 -2.04 -13.37
CA GLY A 190 8.80 -0.77 -14.03
C GLY A 190 9.43 0.46 -13.36
N PHE A 191 10.44 0.30 -12.51
CA PHE A 191 11.26 1.42 -12.02
C PHE A 191 12.32 1.84 -13.03
N SER A 192 12.72 3.11 -12.96
CA SER A 192 13.81 3.67 -13.77
C SER A 192 15.16 3.04 -13.43
N ASP A 193 15.36 2.72 -12.16
CA ASP A 193 16.63 2.26 -11.61
C ASP A 193 16.42 1.62 -10.24
N GLN A 194 17.43 0.86 -9.81
CA GLN A 194 17.46 0.16 -8.52
C GLN A 194 17.39 1.11 -7.32
N ALA A 195 18.04 2.28 -7.38
CA ALA A 195 18.12 3.19 -6.25
C ALA A 195 16.75 3.80 -5.93
N HIS A 196 16.02 4.21 -6.97
CA HIS A 196 14.65 4.70 -6.89
C HIS A 196 13.71 3.60 -6.37
N MET A 197 13.77 2.39 -6.92
CA MET A 197 12.98 1.26 -6.39
C MET A 197 13.24 1.04 -4.91
N SER A 198 14.52 0.95 -4.52
CA SER A 198 14.92 0.68 -3.13
C SER A 198 14.44 1.77 -2.18
N LYS A 199 14.52 3.04 -2.60
CA LYS A 199 14.00 4.18 -1.83
C LYS A 199 12.50 4.10 -1.64
N VAL A 200 11.73 3.85 -2.71
CA VAL A 200 10.26 3.75 -2.62
C VAL A 200 9.86 2.54 -1.76
N PHE A 201 10.55 1.42 -1.89
CA PHE A 201 10.29 0.22 -1.10
C PHE A 201 10.58 0.47 0.38
N LYS A 202 11.74 1.06 0.72
CA LYS A 202 12.07 1.44 2.12
C LYS A 202 11.05 2.40 2.70
N GLN A 203 10.63 3.41 1.92
CA GLN A 203 9.58 4.35 2.34
C GLN A 203 8.24 3.66 2.58
N THR A 204 7.96 2.56 1.86
CA THR A 204 6.68 1.86 1.92
C THR A 204 6.67 0.69 2.91
N PHE A 205 7.81 0.12 3.31
CA PHE A 205 7.82 -1.06 4.21
C PHE A 205 8.84 -0.98 5.35
N GLY A 206 9.54 0.16 5.49
CA GLY A 206 10.68 0.29 6.42
C GLY A 206 11.93 -0.49 5.97
N HIS A 207 11.79 -1.42 5.03
CA HIS A 207 12.83 -2.33 4.55
C HIS A 207 13.07 -2.18 3.06
N THR A 208 14.28 -2.53 2.62
CA THR A 208 14.64 -2.63 1.21
C THR A 208 14.20 -3.98 0.62
N PRO A 209 14.06 -4.10 -0.71
CA PRO A 209 13.72 -5.38 -1.35
C PRO A 209 14.70 -6.50 -1.02
N LYS A 210 15.97 -6.14 -0.73
CA LYS A 210 17.02 -7.07 -0.32
C LYS A 210 16.77 -7.66 1.07
N GLU A 211 16.36 -6.84 2.02
CA GLU A 211 16.14 -7.28 3.41
C GLU A 211 14.91 -8.18 3.54
N VAL A 212 13.94 -7.96 2.65
CA VAL A 212 12.70 -8.71 2.58
C VAL A 212 12.95 -10.15 2.09
N SER A 213 14.07 -10.44 1.42
CA SER A 213 14.42 -11.78 0.91
C SER A 213 14.79 -12.82 1.98
N LYS A 214 14.91 -12.44 3.26
CA LYS A 214 15.16 -13.36 4.38
C LYS A 214 13.94 -13.61 5.28
N LYS A 215 12.84 -12.87 5.07
CA LYS A 215 11.61 -12.94 5.87
C LYS A 215 10.35 -13.18 5.01
N LEU A 216 10.54 -13.45 3.71
CA LEU A 216 9.49 -13.73 2.72
C LEU A 216 9.18 -15.22 2.65
#